data_AF-A0A081PQS7-F1
#
_entry.id   AF-A0A081PQS7-F1
#
_cell.length_a   1.000
_cell.length_b   1.000
_cell.length_c   1.000
_cell.angle_alpha   90.00
_cell.angle_beta   90.00
_cell.angle_gamma   90.00
#
_symmetry.space_group_name_H-M   'P 1'
#
loop_
_entity.id
_entity.type
_entity.pdbx_description
1 polymer ?
#
loop_
_entity_poly.entity_id
_entity_poly.type
_entity_poly.pdbx_seq_one_letter_code
_entity_poly.pdbx_strand_id
1 'polypeptide(L)'
;MEQEVFEQEQDSFNVNISRHDFDQAKEQLKEFAEQIGEELYFDRVRTHEDFFGFEFAEHGVTGNEFNTLVEQIQNYFSKFYERQQKMVEEFGQVYIALEALDKDYIQAILSSVAAIDHTNKKIIREQERLQKTIENQKATLVALKQFKEKLNEENSKNSIEKHEVMLSKFNDRLENLEQFASTLPSEPVSNTGEIEQLRRELNESKQQIQFISNRLLTVFIVSGISIGMLVIALLFMLLR
;
A
#
# COMPACT_ATOMS: atom_id res chain seq x y z
N MET A 1 3.61 -9.85 30.72
CA MET A 1 3.07 -10.60 29.59
C MET A 1 1.80 -9.89 29.18
N GLU A 2 1.90 -8.95 28.25
CA GLU A 2 0.76 -8.27 27.66
C GLU A 2 0.82 -8.60 26.17
N GLN A 3 0.06 -9.62 25.78
CA GLN A 3 -0.18 -9.95 24.38
C GLN A 3 -1.26 -8.99 23.89
N GLU A 4 -0.85 -7.97 23.13
CA GLU A 4 -1.79 -7.22 22.31
C GLU A 4 -2.23 -8.11 21.15
N VAL A 5 -3.48 -8.57 21.25
CA VAL A 5 -4.20 -9.30 20.21
C VAL A 5 -4.43 -8.32 19.06
N PHE A 6 -3.79 -8.59 17.91
CA PHE A 6 -4.11 -7.92 16.66
C PHE A 6 -5.40 -8.52 16.11
N GLU A 7 -6.53 -7.90 16.43
CA GLU A 7 -7.78 -8.11 15.69
C GLU A 7 -7.61 -7.54 14.28
N GLN A 8 -7.46 -8.44 13.30
CA GLN A 8 -7.71 -8.11 11.90
C GLN A 8 -9.22 -8.07 11.69
N GLU A 9 -9.84 -6.92 11.98
CA GLU A 9 -11.16 -6.60 11.44
C GLU A 9 -11.00 -6.35 9.93
N GLN A 10 -11.30 -7.39 9.17
CA GLN A 10 -11.41 -7.31 7.72
C GLN A 10 -12.80 -6.73 7.38
N ASP A 11 -12.95 -5.42 7.58
CA ASP A 11 -14.14 -4.69 7.15
C ASP A 11 -14.14 -4.60 5.62
N SER A 12 -14.71 -5.64 5.01
CA SER A 12 -15.08 -5.67 3.60
C SER A 12 -16.23 -4.68 3.37
N PHE A 13 -15.90 -3.42 3.16
CA PHE A 13 -16.87 -2.40 2.81
C PHE A 13 -17.30 -2.56 1.34
N ASN A 14 -18.32 -3.39 1.11
CA ASN A 14 -18.86 -3.66 -0.23
C ASN A 14 -19.98 -2.68 -0.53
N VAL A 15 -19.67 -1.63 -1.28
CA VAL A 15 -20.67 -0.67 -1.77
C VAL A 15 -21.20 -1.16 -3.11
N ASN A 16 -22.43 -1.68 -3.11
CA ASN A 16 -23.16 -1.99 -4.33
C ASN A 16 -23.94 -0.74 -4.78
N ILE A 17 -23.49 -0.09 -5.85
CA ILE A 17 -24.15 1.11 -6.40
C ILE A 17 -25.12 0.66 -7.49
N SER A 18 -26.44 0.83 -7.28
CA SER A 18 -27.45 0.57 -8.31
C SER A 18 -27.46 1.71 -9.33
N ARG A 19 -26.70 1.57 -10.41
CA ARG A 19 -26.63 2.57 -11.49
C ARG A 19 -27.88 2.63 -12.37
N HIS A 20 -28.70 1.58 -12.33
CA HIS A 20 -29.81 1.39 -13.26
C HIS A 20 -30.93 2.41 -13.07
N ASP A 21 -31.27 2.70 -11.81
CA ASP A 21 -32.44 3.51 -11.47
C ASP A 21 -32.22 5.00 -11.80
N PHE A 22 -31.00 5.50 -11.61
CA PHE A 22 -30.64 6.90 -11.92
C PHE A 22 -30.61 7.16 -13.44
N ASP A 23 -29.97 6.26 -14.21
CA ASP A 23 -29.87 6.44 -15.65
C ASP A 23 -31.24 6.33 -16.33
N GLN A 24 -32.14 5.48 -15.83
CA GLN A 24 -33.51 5.39 -16.31
C GLN A 24 -34.30 6.68 -16.05
N ALA A 25 -34.28 7.19 -14.81
CA ALA A 25 -35.00 8.42 -14.46
C ALA A 25 -34.48 9.64 -15.25
N LYS A 26 -33.17 9.69 -15.51
CA LYS A 26 -32.55 10.74 -16.33
C LYS A 26 -33.05 10.73 -17.78
N GLU A 27 -33.20 9.56 -18.39
CA GLU A 27 -33.66 9.48 -19.79
C GLU A 27 -35.12 9.89 -19.92
N GLN A 28 -35.99 9.47 -19.00
CA GLN A 28 -37.41 9.87 -18.97
C GLN A 28 -37.58 11.40 -18.87
N LEU A 29 -36.81 12.03 -17.99
CA LEU A 29 -36.82 13.49 -17.84
C LEU A 29 -36.37 14.24 -19.09
N LYS A 30 -35.38 13.69 -19.80
CA LYS A 30 -34.90 14.26 -21.04
C LYS A 30 -35.96 14.17 -22.13
N GLU A 31 -36.61 13.02 -22.29
CA GLU A 31 -37.71 12.83 -23.24
C GLU A 31 -38.87 13.81 -22.97
N PHE A 32 -39.20 14.05 -21.70
CA PHE A 32 -40.21 15.05 -21.32
C PHE A 32 -39.77 16.48 -21.65
N ALA A 33 -38.54 16.86 -21.33
CA ALA A 33 -38.02 18.21 -21.59
C ALA A 33 -37.94 18.54 -23.10
N GLU A 34 -37.70 17.54 -23.94
CA GLU A 34 -37.65 17.66 -25.39
C GLU A 34 -39.04 17.70 -26.05
N GLN A 35 -40.12 17.45 -25.29
CA GLN A 35 -41.48 17.47 -25.80
C GLN A 35 -41.92 18.92 -26.11
N ILE A 36 -41.87 19.30 -27.38
CA ILE A 36 -42.30 20.62 -27.87
C ILE A 36 -43.83 20.76 -27.72
N GLY A 37 -44.29 21.88 -27.13
CA GLY A 37 -45.71 22.16 -26.98
C GLY A 37 -46.41 22.45 -28.31
N GLU A 38 -47.54 21.79 -28.57
CA GLU A 38 -48.42 22.14 -29.69
C GLU A 38 -48.99 23.55 -29.50
N GLU A 39 -48.85 24.39 -30.53
CA GLU A 39 -49.47 25.71 -30.57
C GLU A 39 -50.99 25.56 -30.70
N LEU A 40 -51.74 26.18 -29.79
CA LEU A 40 -53.17 25.91 -29.64
C LEU A 40 -54.02 26.97 -30.35
N TYR A 41 -54.96 26.52 -31.17
CA TYR A 41 -55.89 27.39 -31.88
C TYR A 41 -57.34 26.95 -31.63
N PHE A 42 -58.19 27.92 -31.29
CA PHE A 42 -59.64 27.74 -31.18
C PHE A 42 -60.31 28.51 -32.30
N ASP A 43 -61.29 27.89 -32.94
CA ASP A 43 -62.09 28.58 -33.94
C ASP A 43 -62.94 29.66 -33.27
N ARG A 44 -62.99 30.84 -33.88
CA ARG A 44 -63.92 31.88 -33.45
C ARG A 44 -65.30 31.59 -34.04
N VAL A 45 -66.34 31.75 -33.23
CA VAL A 45 -67.71 31.79 -33.73
C VAL A 45 -67.93 33.08 -34.54
N ARG A 46 -68.69 33.00 -35.63
CA ARG A 46 -69.01 34.16 -36.45
C ARG A 46 -69.88 35.14 -35.66
N THR A 47 -69.67 36.43 -35.90
CA THR A 47 -70.44 37.52 -35.28
C THR A 47 -71.18 38.37 -36.31
N HIS A 48 -70.81 38.26 -37.58
CA HIS A 48 -71.44 38.96 -38.70
C HIS A 48 -71.58 38.01 -39.90
N GLU A 49 -72.64 38.20 -40.68
CA GLU A 49 -72.78 37.52 -41.97
C GLU A 49 -71.93 38.23 -43.02
N ASP A 50 -71.17 37.44 -43.77
CA ASP A 50 -70.32 37.93 -44.84
C ASP A 50 -70.97 37.62 -46.20
N PHE A 51 -71.24 38.67 -46.99
CA PHE A 51 -71.73 38.54 -48.35
C PHE A 51 -70.82 39.36 -49.28
N PHE A 52 -69.98 38.66 -50.05
CA PHE A 52 -68.97 39.26 -50.95
C PHE A 52 -67.87 40.10 -50.24
N GLY A 53 -67.46 39.74 -49.01
CA GLY A 53 -66.33 40.39 -48.33
C GLY A 53 -66.71 41.68 -47.60
N PHE A 54 -67.99 41.83 -47.27
CA PHE A 54 -68.52 42.98 -46.55
C PHE A 54 -69.47 42.47 -45.45
N GLU A 55 -69.17 42.85 -44.21
CA GLU A 55 -69.99 42.54 -43.03
C GLU A 55 -71.18 43.50 -42.98
N PHE A 56 -72.39 43.00 -43.20
CA PHE A 56 -73.60 43.83 -43.31
C PHE A 56 -74.65 43.58 -42.22
N ALA A 57 -74.61 42.43 -41.52
CA ALA A 57 -75.59 42.07 -40.50
C ALA A 57 -74.98 41.24 -39.37
N GLU A 58 -75.46 41.45 -38.13
CA GLU A 58 -75.11 40.60 -36.98
C GLU A 58 -75.56 39.15 -37.25
N HIS A 59 -74.64 38.20 -37.10
CA HIS A 59 -74.90 36.78 -37.24
C HIS A 59 -75.22 36.17 -35.88
N GLY A 60 -76.38 35.53 -35.78
CA GLY A 60 -76.70 34.72 -34.60
C GLY A 60 -75.87 33.44 -34.60
N VAL A 61 -75.03 33.27 -33.58
CA VAL A 61 -74.21 32.05 -33.40
C VAL A 61 -75.10 30.82 -33.52
N THR A 62 -74.80 29.97 -34.51
CA THR A 62 -75.57 28.75 -34.74
C THR A 62 -75.21 27.68 -33.72
N GLY A 63 -76.14 26.75 -33.47
CA GLY A 63 -75.88 25.60 -32.61
C GLY A 63 -74.67 24.76 -33.07
N ASN A 64 -74.42 24.69 -34.38
CA ASN A 64 -73.25 23.99 -34.92
C ASN A 64 -71.95 24.71 -34.59
N GLU A 65 -71.86 26.03 -34.80
CA GLU A 65 -70.66 26.82 -34.45
C GLU A 65 -70.36 26.76 -32.96
N PHE A 66 -71.40 26.86 -32.12
CA PHE A 66 -71.26 26.71 -30.69
C PHE A 66 -70.77 25.30 -30.30
N ASN A 67 -71.38 24.25 -30.85
CA ASN A 67 -70.99 22.87 -30.57
C ASN A 67 -69.55 22.58 -31.00
N THR A 68 -69.09 23.09 -32.16
CA THR A 68 -67.70 22.95 -32.61
C THR A 68 -66.72 23.61 -31.66
N LEU A 69 -67.00 24.85 -31.21
CA LEU A 69 -66.15 25.51 -30.21
C LEU A 69 -66.13 24.75 -28.88
N VAL A 70 -67.29 24.27 -28.42
CA VAL A 70 -67.39 23.46 -27.20
C VAL A 70 -66.59 22.15 -27.32
N GLU A 71 -66.65 21.46 -28.47
CA GLU A 71 -65.88 20.25 -28.74
C GLU A 71 -64.37 20.54 -28.70
N GLN A 72 -63.91 21.65 -29.30
CA GLN A 72 -62.52 22.07 -29.24
C GLN A 72 -62.06 22.37 -27.81
N ILE A 73 -62.88 23.04 -27.02
CA ILE A 73 -62.60 23.34 -25.60
C ILE A 73 -62.55 22.04 -24.78
N GLN A 74 -63.50 21.12 -24.98
CA GLN A 74 -63.50 19.83 -24.28
C GLN A 74 -62.26 18.99 -24.62
N ASN A 75 -61.91 18.91 -25.90
CA ASN A 75 -60.69 18.22 -26.34
C ASN A 75 -59.43 18.87 -25.76
N TYR A 76 -59.38 20.20 -25.69
CA TYR A 76 -58.29 20.91 -25.03
C TYR A 76 -58.19 20.55 -23.55
N PHE A 77 -59.28 20.58 -22.79
CA PHE A 77 -59.26 20.23 -21.37
C PHE A 77 -58.85 18.77 -21.15
N SER A 78 -59.28 17.85 -22.03
CA SER A 78 -58.83 16.45 -21.99
C SER A 78 -57.31 16.34 -22.18
N LYS A 79 -56.78 16.93 -23.27
CA LYS A 79 -55.34 16.96 -23.53
C LYS A 79 -54.54 17.69 -22.44
N PHE A 80 -55.10 18.74 -21.86
CA PHE A 80 -54.49 19.47 -20.75
C PHE A 80 -54.40 18.58 -19.51
N TYR A 81 -55.47 17.87 -19.17
CA TYR A 81 -55.49 16.95 -18.04
C TYR A 81 -54.46 15.82 -18.21
N GLU A 82 -54.39 15.21 -19.41
CA GLU A 82 -53.38 14.18 -19.73
C GLU A 82 -51.95 14.71 -19.58
N ARG A 83 -51.66 15.91 -20.10
CA ARG A 83 -50.35 16.55 -19.95
C ARG A 83 -50.01 16.86 -18.49
N GLN A 84 -50.98 17.30 -17.69
CA GLN A 84 -50.79 17.54 -16.27
C GLN A 84 -50.49 16.24 -15.51
N GLN A 85 -51.18 15.14 -15.84
CA GLN A 85 -50.87 13.84 -15.24
C GLN A 85 -49.46 13.38 -15.60
N LYS A 86 -49.08 13.46 -16.89
CA LYS A 86 -47.72 13.14 -17.34
C LYS A 86 -46.68 14.01 -16.64
N MET A 87 -46.94 15.31 -16.49
CA MET A 87 -46.07 16.22 -15.76
C MET A 87 -45.84 15.76 -14.31
N VAL A 88 -46.88 15.34 -13.60
CA VAL A 88 -46.76 14.80 -12.23
C VAL A 88 -45.93 13.52 -12.20
N GLU A 89 -46.13 12.61 -13.15
CA GLU A 89 -45.36 11.37 -13.27
C GLU A 89 -43.87 11.64 -13.47
N GLU A 90 -43.53 12.57 -14.37
CA GLU A 90 -42.14 12.94 -14.68
C GLU A 90 -41.47 13.69 -13.50
N PHE A 91 -42.19 14.57 -12.79
CA PHE A 91 -41.68 15.14 -11.54
C PHE A 91 -41.44 14.07 -10.47
N GLY A 92 -42.24 12.99 -10.45
CA GLY A 92 -41.98 11.81 -9.64
C GLY A 92 -40.65 11.13 -10.00
N GLN A 93 -40.29 11.06 -11.28
CA GLN A 93 -38.98 10.54 -11.72
C GLN A 93 -37.82 11.43 -11.29
N VAL A 94 -37.97 12.77 -11.27
CA VAL A 94 -36.97 13.67 -10.66
C VAL A 94 -36.72 13.30 -9.21
N TYR A 95 -37.79 13.10 -8.44
CA TYR A 95 -37.69 12.74 -7.03
C TYR A 95 -36.92 11.41 -6.85
N ILE A 96 -37.27 10.38 -7.62
CA ILE A 96 -36.59 9.08 -7.59
C ILE A 96 -35.11 9.21 -7.94
N ALA A 97 -34.77 10.01 -8.96
CA ALA A 97 -33.38 10.24 -9.35
C ALA A 97 -32.56 10.92 -8.23
N LEU A 98 -33.14 11.93 -7.57
CA LEU A 98 -32.50 12.63 -6.45
C LEU A 98 -32.33 11.72 -5.23
N GLU A 99 -33.34 10.90 -4.92
CA GLU A 99 -33.28 9.92 -3.82
C GLU A 99 -32.18 8.87 -4.08
N ALA A 100 -32.08 8.35 -5.31
CA ALA A 100 -31.04 7.38 -5.68
C ALA A 100 -29.63 8.00 -5.62
N LEU A 101 -29.49 9.26 -6.03
CA LEU A 101 -28.23 10.02 -5.92
C LEU A 101 -27.80 10.17 -4.45
N ASP A 102 -28.72 10.54 -3.57
CA ASP A 102 -28.43 10.72 -2.14
C ASP A 102 -28.09 9.40 -1.46
N LYS A 103 -28.95 8.39 -1.63
CA LYS A 103 -28.85 7.14 -0.89
C LYS A 103 -27.70 6.26 -1.37
N ASP A 104 -27.53 6.05 -2.67
CA ASP A 104 -26.56 5.08 -3.15
C ASP A 104 -25.22 5.75 -3.45
N TYR A 105 -25.23 6.86 -4.20
CA TYR A 105 -23.99 7.49 -4.67
C TYR A 105 -23.31 8.33 -3.59
N ILE A 106 -24.03 9.25 -2.93
CA ILE A 106 -23.42 10.12 -1.92
C ILE A 106 -22.99 9.28 -0.71
N GLN A 107 -23.82 8.33 -0.25
CA GLN A 107 -23.45 7.44 0.85
C GLN A 107 -22.24 6.55 0.52
N ALA A 108 -22.14 6.04 -0.72
CA ALA A 108 -20.97 5.30 -1.19
C ALA A 108 -19.69 6.12 -1.14
N ILE A 109 -19.76 7.37 -1.61
CA ILE A 109 -18.63 8.30 -1.60
C ILE A 109 -18.22 8.61 -0.17
N LEU A 110 -19.17 8.94 0.71
CA LEU A 110 -18.90 9.22 2.12
C LEU A 110 -18.24 8.03 2.83
N SER A 111 -18.75 6.83 2.59
CA SER A 111 -18.18 5.60 3.13
C SER A 111 -16.75 5.35 2.64
N SER A 112 -16.52 5.55 1.33
CA SER A 112 -15.19 5.41 0.73
C SER A 112 -14.20 6.43 1.30
N VAL A 113 -14.64 7.69 1.47
CA VAL A 113 -13.83 8.75 2.09
C VAL A 113 -13.49 8.41 3.54
N ALA A 114 -14.44 7.88 4.32
CA ALA A 114 -14.18 7.43 5.69
C ALA A 114 -13.16 6.28 5.75
N ALA A 115 -13.26 5.31 4.84
CA ALA A 115 -12.29 4.21 4.73
C ALA A 115 -10.89 4.72 4.35
N ILE A 116 -10.80 5.70 3.44
CA ILE A 116 -9.54 6.37 3.07
C ILE A 116 -8.95 7.12 4.26
N ASP A 117 -9.75 7.86 5.02
CA ASP A 117 -9.30 8.57 6.23
C ASP A 117 -8.74 7.60 7.28
N HIS A 118 -9.45 6.49 7.53
CA HIS A 118 -8.98 5.44 8.44
C HIS A 118 -7.64 4.84 7.97
N THR A 119 -7.54 4.53 6.68
CA THR A 119 -6.31 4.01 6.06
C THR A 119 -5.16 5.01 6.18
N ASN A 120 -5.39 6.30 5.91
CA ASN A 120 -4.38 7.35 6.07
C ASN A 120 -3.88 7.45 7.52
N LYS A 121 -4.78 7.42 8.50
CA LYS A 121 -4.39 7.40 9.93
C LYS A 121 -3.55 6.18 10.29
N LYS A 122 -3.80 5.02 9.69
CA LYS A 122 -2.98 3.81 9.87
C LYS A 122 -1.60 3.99 9.22
N ILE A 123 -1.54 4.52 8.00
CA ILE A 123 -0.28 4.79 7.29
C ILE A 123 0.61 5.74 8.10
N ILE A 124 0.07 6.82 8.67
CA ILE A 124 0.83 7.76 9.50
C ILE A 124 1.45 7.05 10.71
N ARG A 125 0.67 6.23 11.42
CA ARG A 125 1.16 5.44 12.56
C ARG A 125 2.28 4.47 12.16
N GLU A 126 2.13 3.81 11.01
CA GLU A 126 3.17 2.90 10.52
C GLU A 126 4.42 3.65 10.03
N GLN A 127 4.28 4.86 9.48
CA GLN A 127 5.44 5.72 9.17
C GLN A 127 6.23 6.09 10.43
N GLU A 128 5.55 6.42 11.53
CA GLU A 128 6.22 6.68 12.83
C GLU A 128 6.96 5.44 13.34
N ARG A 129 6.35 4.25 13.24
CA ARG A 129 7.00 2.98 13.60
C ARG A 129 8.23 2.67 12.73
N LEU A 130 8.12 2.89 11.42
CA LEU A 130 9.24 2.72 10.49
C LEU A 130 10.38 3.68 10.81
N GLN A 131 10.07 4.94 11.10
CA GLN A 131 11.08 5.93 11.48
C GLN A 131 11.86 5.50 12.72
N LYS A 132 11.17 5.04 13.77
CA LYS A 132 11.81 4.48 14.98
C LYS A 132 12.65 3.25 14.67
N THR A 133 12.20 2.40 13.77
CA THR A 133 12.95 1.20 13.35
C THR A 133 14.25 1.58 12.62
N ILE A 134 14.19 2.58 11.73
CA ILE A 134 15.37 3.11 11.02
C ILE A 134 16.38 3.70 12.01
N GLU A 135 15.91 4.45 13.02
CA GLU A 135 16.78 5.01 14.07
C GLU A 135 17.49 3.90 14.87
N ASN A 136 16.77 2.85 15.27
CA ASN A 136 17.34 1.71 15.96
C ASN A 136 18.37 0.95 15.09
N GLN A 137 18.08 0.77 13.80
CA GLN A 137 19.02 0.15 12.85
C GLN A 137 20.29 0.99 12.68
N LYS A 138 20.15 2.33 12.61
CA LYS A 138 21.29 3.25 12.57
C LYS A 138 22.14 3.14 13.83
N ALA A 139 21.52 3.10 15.01
CA ALA A 139 22.24 2.91 16.28
C ALA A 139 22.99 1.57 16.31
N THR A 140 22.36 0.50 15.80
CA THR A 140 22.97 -0.83 15.71
C THR A 140 24.16 -0.84 14.76
N LEU A 141 24.05 -0.20 13.60
CA LEU A 141 25.16 -0.05 12.64
C LEU A 141 26.34 0.70 13.25
N VAL A 142 26.09 1.78 14.01
CA VAL A 142 27.14 2.50 14.73
C VAL A 142 27.83 1.61 15.75
N ALA A 143 27.07 0.85 16.54
CA ALA A 143 27.63 -0.09 17.52
C ALA A 143 28.46 -1.20 16.86
N LEU A 144 27.99 -1.76 15.74
CA LEU A 144 28.74 -2.76 14.97
C LEU A 144 30.04 -2.20 14.39
N LYS A 145 30.01 -0.94 13.91
CA LYS A 145 31.22 -0.25 13.43
C LYS A 145 32.24 -0.08 14.55
N GLN A 146 31.82 0.40 15.72
CA GLN A 146 32.68 0.56 16.89
C GLN A 146 33.22 -0.79 17.39
N PHE A 147 32.39 -1.83 17.38
CA PHE A 147 32.82 -3.19 17.73
C PHE A 147 33.89 -3.72 16.78
N LYS A 148 33.71 -3.52 15.47
CA LYS A 148 34.72 -3.87 14.45
C LYS A 148 36.04 -3.11 14.67
N GLU A 149 35.98 -1.81 14.96
CA GLU A 149 37.18 -1.00 15.23
C GLU A 149 37.93 -1.51 16.47
N LYS A 150 37.22 -1.79 17.57
CA LYS A 150 37.82 -2.39 18.79
C LYS A 150 38.46 -3.75 18.53
N LEU A 151 37.81 -4.63 17.76
CA LEU A 151 38.41 -5.92 17.38
C LEU A 151 39.69 -5.77 16.56
N ASN A 152 39.74 -4.78 15.66
CA ASN A 152 40.94 -4.50 14.88
C ASN A 152 42.07 -3.96 15.76
N GLU A 153 41.77 -3.03 16.67
CA GLU A 153 42.74 -2.51 17.64
C GLU A 153 43.27 -3.63 18.55
N GLU A 154 42.39 -4.44 19.12
CA GLU A 154 42.75 -5.53 20.04
C GLU A 154 43.57 -6.63 19.34
N ASN A 155 43.23 -7.00 18.10
CA ASN A 155 44.02 -7.92 17.29
C ASN A 155 45.40 -7.34 16.94
N SER A 156 45.48 -6.05 16.60
CA SER A 156 46.77 -5.40 16.29
C SER A 156 47.68 -5.36 17.51
N LYS A 157 47.14 -5.04 18.70
CA LYS A 157 47.90 -4.91 19.93
C LYS A 157 48.37 -6.27 20.48
N ASN A 158 47.48 -7.27 20.55
CA ASN A 158 47.82 -8.61 21.05
C ASN A 158 48.79 -9.37 20.14
N SER A 159 48.74 -9.15 18.82
CA SER A 159 49.64 -9.84 17.90
C SER A 159 51.03 -9.20 17.88
N ILE A 160 51.14 -7.87 17.92
CA ILE A 160 52.42 -7.16 17.95
C ILE A 160 53.15 -7.44 19.26
N GLU A 161 52.48 -7.33 20.42
CA GLU A 161 53.09 -7.55 21.73
C GLU A 161 53.60 -9.00 21.91
N LYS A 162 52.83 -9.99 21.43
CA LYS A 162 53.27 -11.40 21.45
C LYS A 162 54.45 -11.68 20.52
N HIS A 163 54.49 -11.06 19.34
CA HIS A 163 55.62 -11.20 18.43
C HIS A 163 56.87 -10.52 18.97
N GLU A 164 56.73 -9.36 19.63
CA GLU A 164 57.85 -8.63 20.23
C GLU A 164 58.48 -9.44 21.39
N VAL A 165 57.66 -10.00 22.28
CA VAL A 165 58.12 -10.90 23.35
C VAL A 165 58.77 -12.16 22.78
N MET A 166 58.20 -12.74 21.71
CA MET A 166 58.77 -13.93 21.06
C MET A 166 60.10 -13.61 20.35
N LEU A 167 60.22 -12.45 19.71
CA LEU A 167 61.45 -11.99 19.06
C LEU A 167 62.56 -11.71 20.07
N SER A 168 62.26 -11.05 21.19
CA SER A 168 63.21 -10.87 22.30
C SER A 168 63.70 -12.22 22.82
N LYS A 169 62.78 -13.16 23.10
CA LYS A 169 63.16 -14.51 23.57
C LYS A 169 63.97 -15.29 22.54
N PHE A 170 63.72 -15.09 21.24
CA PHE A 170 64.53 -15.68 20.18
C PHE A 170 65.93 -15.06 20.12
N ASN A 171 66.04 -13.75 20.28
CA ASN A 171 67.30 -13.04 20.26
C ASN A 171 68.19 -13.44 21.44
N ASP A 172 67.62 -13.50 22.66
CA ASP A 172 68.33 -13.97 23.85
C ASP A 172 68.82 -15.42 23.66
N ARG A 173 67.99 -16.29 23.06
CA ARG A 173 68.37 -17.68 22.77
C ARG A 173 69.45 -17.79 21.70
N LEU A 174 69.44 -16.90 20.70
CA LEU A 174 70.45 -16.88 19.65
C LEU A 174 71.81 -16.46 20.21
N GLU A 175 71.85 -15.42 21.05
CA GLU A 175 73.06 -14.96 21.74
C GLU A 175 73.64 -16.06 22.64
N ASN A 176 72.79 -16.75 23.41
CA ASN A 176 73.21 -17.89 24.22
C ASN A 176 73.72 -19.07 23.36
N LEU A 177 73.12 -19.32 22.19
CA LEU A 177 73.56 -20.36 21.25
C LEU A 177 74.88 -20.00 20.58
N GLU A 178 75.09 -18.74 20.24
CA GLU A 178 76.32 -18.24 19.64
C GLU A 178 77.47 -18.32 20.67
N GLN A 179 77.19 -17.95 21.93
CA GLN A 179 78.11 -18.15 23.04
C GLN A 179 78.42 -19.64 23.27
N PHE A 180 77.41 -20.51 23.19
CA PHE A 180 77.60 -21.95 23.34
C PHE A 180 78.39 -22.57 22.17
N ALA A 181 78.08 -22.20 20.93
CA ALA A 181 78.78 -22.66 19.74
C ALA A 181 80.26 -22.21 19.73
N SER A 182 80.54 -21.03 20.29
CA SER A 182 81.91 -20.54 20.51
C SER A 182 82.71 -21.39 21.50
N THR A 183 82.04 -22.23 22.30
CA THR A 183 82.66 -23.07 23.36
C THR A 183 82.68 -24.57 23.04
N LEU A 184 82.14 -25.01 21.89
CA LEU A 184 82.07 -26.44 21.56
C LEU A 184 83.34 -26.96 20.87
N PRO A 185 83.94 -28.07 21.36
CA PRO A 185 85.00 -28.79 20.66
C PRO A 185 84.43 -29.53 19.43
N SER A 186 85.17 -29.51 18.32
CA SER A 186 84.77 -30.10 17.04
C SER A 186 84.94 -31.62 16.99
N GLU A 187 83.98 -32.39 17.51
CA GLU A 187 83.76 -33.81 17.17
C GLU A 187 82.27 -34.20 17.24
N PRO A 188 81.75 -35.12 16.40
CA PRO A 188 80.31 -35.34 16.24
C PRO A 188 79.77 -36.36 17.27
N VAL A 189 78.69 -36.01 18.00
CA VAL A 189 78.05 -36.90 18.99
C VAL A 189 76.57 -37.20 18.68
N SER A 190 76.22 -38.46 18.96
CA SER A 190 75.06 -39.28 18.58
C SER A 190 73.75 -39.00 19.37
N ASN A 191 72.84 -38.16 18.87
CA ASN A 191 71.49 -37.94 19.46
C ASN A 191 70.33 -38.02 18.43
N THR A 192 70.33 -39.00 17.53
CA THR A 192 69.32 -39.14 16.46
C THR A 192 67.89 -39.48 16.94
N GLY A 193 67.73 -40.21 18.05
CA GLY A 193 66.42 -40.66 18.54
C GLY A 193 65.53 -39.54 19.12
N GLU A 194 66.10 -38.62 19.90
CA GLU A 194 65.36 -37.51 20.49
C GLU A 194 64.90 -36.50 19.42
N ILE A 195 65.70 -36.32 18.38
CA ILE A 195 65.37 -35.45 17.24
C ILE A 195 64.15 -36.00 16.48
N GLU A 196 64.06 -37.33 16.31
CA GLU A 196 62.90 -37.95 15.65
C GLU A 196 61.62 -37.84 16.48
N GLN A 197 61.72 -37.99 17.80
CA GLN A 197 60.58 -37.83 18.71
C GLN A 197 60.04 -36.39 18.69
N LEU A 198 60.93 -35.39 18.78
CA LEU A 198 60.55 -33.98 18.66
C LEU A 198 59.89 -33.67 17.31
N ARG A 199 60.37 -34.30 16.22
CA ARG A 199 59.78 -34.13 14.89
C ARG A 199 58.36 -34.68 14.81
N ARG A 200 58.10 -35.80 15.48
CA ARG A 200 56.78 -36.42 15.56
C ARG A 200 55.81 -35.58 16.39
N GLU A 201 56.23 -35.15 17.58
CA GLU A 201 55.42 -34.28 18.46
C GLU A 201 55.08 -32.95 17.78
N LEU A 202 56.02 -32.36 17.03
CA LEU A 202 55.78 -31.15 16.24
C LEU A 202 54.73 -31.38 15.14
N ASN A 203 54.76 -32.53 14.48
CA ASN A 203 53.80 -32.85 13.42
C ASN A 203 52.40 -33.13 13.99
N GLU A 204 52.31 -33.83 15.13
CA GLU A 204 51.05 -34.05 15.86
C GLU A 204 50.45 -32.72 16.35
N SER A 205 51.28 -31.83 16.91
CA SER A 205 50.85 -30.48 17.30
C SER A 205 50.32 -29.67 16.10
N LYS A 206 51.01 -29.71 14.95
CA LYS A 206 50.58 -29.04 13.73
C LYS A 206 49.22 -29.55 13.23
N GLN A 207 48.98 -30.86 13.30
CA GLN A 207 47.70 -31.46 12.92
C GLN A 207 46.57 -31.03 13.86
N GLN A 208 46.82 -30.99 15.17
CA GLN A 208 45.82 -30.53 16.15
C GLN A 208 45.45 -29.05 15.93
N ILE A 209 46.43 -28.19 15.66
CA ILE A 209 46.17 -26.77 15.36
C ILE A 209 45.29 -26.63 14.11
N GLN A 210 45.57 -27.38 13.04
CA GLN A 210 44.73 -27.34 11.84
C GLN A 210 43.32 -27.88 12.09
N PHE A 211 43.18 -28.95 12.87
CA PHE A 211 41.89 -29.50 13.24
C PHE A 211 41.04 -28.49 14.02
N ILE A 212 41.62 -27.81 15.00
CA ILE A 212 40.95 -26.77 15.79
C ILE A 212 40.57 -25.58 14.89
N SER A 213 41.48 -25.14 14.01
CA SER A 213 41.23 -24.05 13.08
C SER A 213 40.02 -24.33 12.16
N ASN A 214 39.93 -25.55 11.60
CA ASN A 214 38.82 -25.92 10.72
C ASN A 214 37.49 -25.99 11.49
N ARG A 215 37.48 -26.49 12.73
CA ARG A 215 36.26 -26.48 13.55
C ARG A 215 35.79 -25.07 13.89
N LEU A 216 36.72 -24.16 14.20
CA LEU A 216 36.39 -22.76 14.48
C LEU A 216 35.76 -22.08 13.25
N LEU A 217 36.32 -22.31 12.06
CA LEU A 217 35.77 -21.80 10.80
C LEU A 217 34.36 -22.36 10.52
N THR A 218 34.13 -23.65 10.74
CA THR A 218 32.78 -24.25 10.60
C THR A 218 31.78 -23.64 11.58
N VAL A 219 32.16 -23.43 12.85
CA VAL A 219 31.29 -22.79 13.85
C VAL A 219 30.95 -21.35 13.44
N PHE A 220 31.92 -20.61 12.89
CA PHE A 220 31.69 -19.26 12.39
C PHE A 220 30.70 -19.22 11.22
N ILE A 221 30.85 -20.12 10.24
CA ILE A 221 29.93 -20.22 9.09
C ILE A 221 28.51 -20.58 9.56
N VAL A 222 28.36 -21.57 10.42
CA VAL A 222 27.04 -22.01 10.93
C VAL A 222 26.37 -20.90 11.74
N SER A 223 27.13 -20.19 12.58
CA SER A 223 26.63 -19.04 13.34
C SER A 223 26.17 -17.91 12.41
N GLY A 224 26.96 -17.58 11.38
CA GLY A 224 26.62 -16.56 10.39
C GLY A 224 25.34 -16.88 9.59
N ILE A 225 25.18 -18.13 9.14
CA ILE A 225 23.97 -18.57 8.44
C ILE A 225 22.75 -18.48 9.36
N SER A 226 22.87 -18.92 10.62
CA SER A 226 21.78 -18.85 11.61
C SER A 226 21.32 -17.41 11.86
N ILE A 227 22.28 -16.48 12.05
CA ILE A 227 21.98 -15.06 12.23
C ILE A 227 21.32 -14.48 10.96
N GLY A 228 21.83 -14.81 9.78
CA GLY A 228 21.25 -14.36 8.50
C GLY A 228 19.81 -14.84 8.30
N MET A 229 19.53 -16.11 8.59
CA MET A 229 18.18 -16.67 8.54
C MET A 229 17.23 -15.98 9.52
N LEU A 230 17.73 -15.62 10.71
CA LEU A 230 16.94 -14.91 11.73
C LEU A 230 16.59 -13.49 11.29
N VAL A 231 17.53 -12.79 10.62
CA VAL A 231 17.28 -11.47 10.01
C VAL A 231 16.27 -11.55 8.86
N ILE A 232 16.38 -12.56 7.99
CA ILE A 232 15.42 -12.80 6.89
C ILE A 232 14.03 -13.11 7.45
N ALA A 233 13.93 -13.97 8.47
CA ALA A 233 12.66 -14.27 9.13
C ALA A 233 12.02 -13.02 9.77
N LEU A 234 12.83 -12.16 10.41
CA LEU A 234 12.36 -10.87 10.93
C LEU A 234 11.86 -9.94 9.83
N LEU A 235 12.54 -9.88 8.67
CA LEU A 235 12.08 -9.11 7.52
C LEU A 235 10.73 -9.61 6.99
N PHE A 236 10.55 -10.93 6.83
CA PHE A 236 9.28 -11.51 6.42
C PHE A 236 8.15 -11.24 7.43
N MET A 237 8.46 -11.25 8.73
CA MET A 237 7.48 -10.94 9.78
C MET A 237 7.07 -9.46 9.78
N LEU A 238 7.96 -8.54 9.40
CA LEU A 238 7.68 -7.11 9.27
C LEU A 238 6.98 -6.71 7.96
N LEU A 239 7.04 -7.56 6.93
CA LEU A 239 6.39 -7.36 5.62
C LEU A 239 4.96 -7.94 5.54
N ARG A 240 4.46 -8.53 6.63
CA ARG A 240 3.08 -9.03 6.79
C ARG A 240 2.23 -8.05 7.58
#